data_AF-A0A6A4GI20-F1
#
_entry.id   AF-A0A6A4GI20-F1
#
_cell.length_a   1.000
_cell.length_b   1.000
_cell.length_c   1.000
_cell.angle_alpha   90.00
_cell.angle_beta   90.00
_cell.angle_gamma   90.00
#
_symmetry.space_group_name_H-M   'P 1'
#
loop_
_entity.id
_entity.type
_entity.pdbx_description
1 polymer ?
#
loop_
_entity_poly.entity_id
_entity_poly.type
_entity_poly.pdbx_seq_one_letter_code
_entity_poly.pdbx_strand_id
1 'polypeptide(L)'
;ERCEEDRTAYQAFVGEHYPPETLVFVDESACNQHAARWKMGWAPKGNRAYRHDFFVRGTRFSILPAISLNGVLHLDILTCSWTGDQYKDFINALLDNMNPYPQRNSVIVMDNA
;
A
#
# COMPACT_ATOMS: atom_id res chain seq x y z
N GLU A 1 16.43 4.28 -13.84
CA GLU A 1 17.55 4.79 -13.00
C GLU A 1 16.97 5.83 -12.04
N ARG A 2 17.40 5.91 -10.78
CA ARG A 2 16.86 6.90 -9.84
C ARG A 2 17.57 8.25 -10.08
N CYS A 3 16.92 9.13 -10.82
CA CYS A 3 17.42 10.48 -11.09
C CYS A 3 16.80 11.48 -10.10
N GLU A 4 17.63 12.11 -9.26
CA GLU A 4 17.15 13.10 -8.27
C GLU A 4 16.66 14.40 -8.92
N GLU A 5 17.20 14.75 -10.09
CA GLU A 5 16.78 15.93 -10.85
C GLU A 5 15.34 15.76 -11.34
N ASP A 6 15.02 14.61 -11.94
CA ASP A 6 13.66 14.30 -12.40
C ASP A 6 12.65 14.24 -11.25
N ARG A 7 13.06 13.72 -10.09
CA ARG A 7 12.23 13.69 -8.87
C ARG A 7 11.91 15.10 -8.38
N THR A 8 12.91 15.97 -8.35
CA THR A 8 12.74 17.36 -7.91
C THR A 8 11.84 18.12 -8.88
N ALA A 9 12.06 17.95 -10.19
CA ALA A 9 11.23 18.55 -11.24
C ALA A 9 9.77 18.08 -11.14
N TYR A 10 9.54 16.78 -10.93
CA TYR A 10 8.20 16.22 -10.75
C TYR A 10 7.50 16.77 -9.50
N GLN A 11 8.20 16.85 -8.36
CA GLN A 11 7.64 17.40 -7.13
C GLN A 11 7.25 18.88 -7.29
N ALA A 12 8.10 19.68 -7.94
CA ALA A 12 7.80 21.08 -8.23
C ALA A 12 6.58 21.20 -9.16
N PHE A 13 6.55 20.41 -10.24
CA PHE A 13 5.44 20.38 -11.18
C PHE A 13 4.10 20.05 -10.48
N VAL A 14 4.07 18.98 -9.69
CA VAL A 14 2.85 18.57 -8.97
C VAL A 14 2.42 19.63 -7.96
N GLY A 15 3.37 20.19 -7.20
CA GLY A 15 3.10 21.22 -6.20
C GLY A 15 2.60 22.53 -6.77
N GLU A 16 2.97 22.88 -8.00
CA GLU A 16 2.51 24.10 -8.68
C GLU A 16 1.15 23.92 -9.36
N HIS A 17 0.88 22.74 -9.94
CA HIS A 17 -0.29 22.53 -10.81
C HIS A 17 -1.50 21.92 -10.09
N TYR A 18 -1.31 21.19 -8.99
CA TYR A 18 -2.38 20.43 -8.34
C TYR A 18 -2.52 20.80 -6.86
N PRO A 19 -3.69 21.29 -6.43
CA PRO A 19 -3.96 21.49 -5.02
C PRO A 19 -3.90 20.13 -4.27
N PRO A 20 -3.33 20.08 -3.05
CA PRO A 20 -3.16 18.82 -2.31
C PRO A 20 -4.46 18.03 -2.08
N GLU A 21 -5.59 18.74 -1.93
CA GLU A 21 -6.91 18.13 -1.70
C GLU A 21 -7.47 17.37 -2.92
N THR A 22 -6.89 17.59 -4.10
CA THR A 22 -7.30 16.91 -5.35
C THR A 22 -6.59 15.57 -5.52
N LEU A 23 -5.46 15.35 -4.83
CA LEU A 23 -4.58 14.20 -5.05
C LEU A 23 -5.04 12.96 -4.27
N VAL A 24 -4.99 11.82 -4.96
CA VAL A 24 -5.20 10.48 -4.42
C VAL A 24 -3.99 9.63 -4.80
N PHE A 25 -3.33 9.04 -3.82
CA PHE A 25 -2.15 8.20 -4.00
C PHE A 25 -2.53 6.73 -3.94
N VAL A 26 -2.08 5.97 -4.92
CA VAL A 26 -2.26 4.52 -5.00
C VAL A 26 -0.88 3.87 -5.02
N ASP A 27 -0.67 2.87 -4.16
CA ASP A 27 0.59 2.13 -4.07
C ASP A 27 0.31 0.69 -3.58
N GLU A 28 1.14 -0.28 -3.95
CA GLU A 28 1.01 -1.66 -3.48
C GLU A 28 1.80 -1.88 -2.18
N SER A 29 1.11 -2.42 -1.16
CA SER A 29 1.75 -2.93 0.04
C SER A 29 1.58 -4.44 0.16
N ALA A 30 2.50 -5.11 0.84
CA ALA A 30 2.37 -6.53 1.14
C ALA A 30 2.51 -6.79 2.63
N CYS A 31 1.55 -7.52 3.19
CA CYS A 31 1.52 -7.94 4.59
C CYS A 31 1.55 -9.46 4.68
N ASN A 32 2.49 -10.02 5.43
CA ASN A 32 2.51 -11.44 5.73
C ASN A 32 1.80 -11.70 7.06
N GLN A 33 0.77 -12.53 7.05
CA GLN A 33 0.23 -13.08 8.28
C GLN A 33 1.20 -14.14 8.79
N HIS A 34 2.15 -13.69 9.60
CA HIS A 34 2.90 -14.63 10.43
C HIS A 34 1.90 -15.33 11.34
N ALA A 35 2.01 -16.67 11.46
CA ALA A 35 1.32 -17.39 12.52
C ALA A 35 1.56 -16.63 13.82
N ALA A 36 0.51 -16.38 14.61
CA ALA A 36 0.55 -15.59 15.84
C ALA A 36 1.55 -16.21 16.84
N ARG A 37 2.83 -15.92 16.65
CA ARG A 37 3.93 -16.41 17.45
C ARG A 37 4.16 -15.37 18.53
N TRP A 38 4.06 -15.80 19.79
CA TRP A 38 4.50 -14.96 20.89
C TRP A 38 6.00 -14.71 20.69
N LYS A 39 6.40 -13.44 20.64
CA LYS A 39 7.81 -13.04 20.57
C LYS A 39 8.61 -13.53 21.79
N MET A 40 7.92 -13.84 22.88
CA MET A 40 8.49 -14.22 24.16
C MET A 40 8.13 -15.67 24.49
N GLY A 41 9.13 -16.43 24.98
CA GLY A 41 8.96 -17.77 25.53
C GLY A 41 9.29 -17.80 27.02
N TRP A 42 8.64 -18.69 27.76
CA TRP A 42 8.88 -18.86 29.19
C TRP A 42 9.85 -20.02 29.42
N ALA A 43 10.80 -19.83 30.35
CA ALA A 43 11.67 -20.88 30.85
C ALA A 43 11.88 -20.70 32.36
N PRO A 44 12.16 -21.78 33.11
CA PRO A 44 12.54 -21.68 34.51
C PRO A 44 13.79 -20.79 34.70
N LYS A 45 13.88 -20.11 35.85
CA LYS A 45 15.00 -19.22 36.19
C LYS A 45 16.34 -19.96 36.05
N GLY A 46 17.28 -19.38 35.29
CA GLY A 46 18.59 -19.97 35.00
C GLY A 46 18.64 -20.80 33.71
N ASN A 47 17.52 -21.02 33.03
CA ASN A 47 17.47 -21.72 31.75
C ASN A 47 17.15 -20.78 30.59
N ARG A 48 17.71 -21.08 29.41
CA ARG A 48 17.35 -20.40 28.17
C ARG A 48 16.08 -21.03 27.61
N ALA A 49 15.14 -20.20 27.15
CA ALA A 49 13.96 -20.68 26.43
C ALA A 49 14.39 -21.19 25.04
N TYR A 50 14.16 -22.48 24.78
CA TYR A 50 14.38 -23.11 23.48
C TYR A 50 13.03 -23.50 22.87
N ARG A 51 12.89 -23.30 21.56
CA ARG A 51 11.73 -23.73 20.78
C ARG A 51 12.20 -24.27 19.43
N HIS A 52 11.77 -25.47 19.10
CA HIS A 52 11.82 -25.97 17.73
C HIS A 52 10.45 -25.72 17.09
N ASP A 53 10.45 -25.19 15.87
CA ASP A 53 9.24 -24.88 15.14
C ASP A 53 9.41 -25.24 13.67
N PHE A 54 8.30 -25.54 13.00
CA PHE A 54 8.27 -25.75 11.57
C PHE A 54 8.38 -24.40 10.85
N PHE A 55 9.09 -24.38 9.73
CA PHE A 55 9.13 -23.23 8.83
C PHE A 55 7.85 -23.19 7.98
N VAL A 56 6.76 -22.72 8.58
CA VAL A 56 5.50 -22.51 7.88
C VAL A 56 5.49 -21.08 7.32
N ARG A 57 5.47 -20.94 6.00
CA ARG A 57 5.17 -19.64 5.38
C ARG A 57 3.68 -19.37 5.59
N GLY A 58 3.38 -18.31 6.33
CA GLY A 58 2.00 -17.85 6.50
C GLY A 58 1.44 -17.26 5.21
N THR A 59 0.13 -16.97 5.20
CA THR A 59 -0.54 -16.33 4.06
C THR A 59 0.02 -14.93 3.83
N ARG A 60 0.44 -14.65 2.60
CA ARG A 60 0.80 -13.30 2.15
C ARG A 60 -0.43 -12.61 1.59
N PHE A 61 -0.64 -11.37 2.01
CA PHE A 61 -1.67 -10.49 1.50
C PHE A 61 -0.98 -9.38 0.71
N SER A 62 -1.42 -9.14 -0.53
CA SER A 62 -1.15 -7.92 -1.27
C SER A 62 -2.32 -6.97 -1.03
N ILE A 63 -2.01 -5.73 -0.67
CA ILE A 63 -2.95 -4.71 -0.23
C ILE A 63 -2.76 -3.52 -1.15
N LEU A 64 -3.84 -3.03 -1.75
CA LEU A 64 -3.82 -1.88 -2.64
C LEU A 64 -4.73 -0.79 -2.08
N PRO A 65 -4.20 0.14 -1.28
CA PRO A 65 -4.92 1.31 -0.81
C PRO A 65 -4.90 2.45 -1.82
N ALA A 66 -6.01 3.18 -1.91
CA ALA A 66 -6.09 4.53 -2.47
C ALA A 66 -6.30 5.52 -1.32
N ILE A 67 -5.35 6.44 -1.11
CA ILE A 67 -5.32 7.34 0.05
C ILE A 67 -5.31 8.79 -0.41
N SER A 68 -6.18 9.61 0.16
CA SER A 68 -6.13 11.07 0.05
C SER A 68 -5.89 11.74 1.40
N LEU A 69 -5.83 13.08 1.42
CA LEU A 69 -5.70 13.85 2.66
C LEU A 69 -6.81 13.60 3.68
N ASN A 70 -7.98 13.13 3.24
CA ASN A 70 -9.13 12.86 4.11
C ASN A 70 -9.19 11.40 4.58
N GLY A 71 -8.24 10.55 4.17
CA GLY A 71 -8.17 9.14 4.55
C GLY A 71 -8.18 8.18 3.35
N VAL A 72 -8.58 6.94 3.61
CA VAL A 72 -8.63 5.87 2.60
C VAL A 72 -9.93 5.98 1.81
N LEU A 73 -9.82 6.09 0.49
CA LEU A 73 -10.95 6.16 -0.45
C LEU A 73 -11.41 4.78 -0.91
N HIS A 74 -10.47 3.91 -1.22
CA HIS A 74 -10.72 2.53 -1.64
C HIS A 74 -9.59 1.64 -1.14
N LEU A 75 -9.89 0.38 -0.83
CA LEU A 75 -8.92 -0.58 -0.31
C LEU A 75 -9.31 -1.99 -0.74
N ASP A 76 -8.46 -2.62 -1.54
CA ASP A 76 -8.61 -4.03 -1.88
C ASP A 76 -7.45 -4.86 -1.34
N ILE A 77 -7.79 -6.09 -0.94
CA ILE A 77 -6.85 -7.04 -0.33
C ILE A 77 -6.98 -8.37 -1.06
N LEU A 78 -5.86 -8.84 -1.59
CA LEU A 78 -5.75 -10.13 -2.28
C LEU A 78 -4.76 -11.03 -1.55
N THR A 79 -4.98 -12.35 -1.59
CA THR A 79 -4.00 -13.35 -1.13
C THR A 79 -3.01 -13.78 -2.22
N CYS A 80 -3.14 -13.19 -3.42
CA CYS A 80 -2.29 -13.42 -4.58
C CYS A 80 -1.66 -12.10 -5.05
N SER A 81 -0.72 -12.19 -5.98
CA SER A 81 -0.19 -11.01 -6.67
C SER A 81 -1.25 -10.37 -7.58
N TRP A 82 -1.14 -9.05 -7.76
CA TRP A 82 -1.99 -8.29 -8.67
C TRP A 82 -1.67 -8.61 -10.13
N THR A 83 -2.72 -8.83 -10.92
CA THR A 83 -2.63 -8.83 -12.39
C THR A 83 -3.03 -7.47 -12.94
N GLY A 84 -2.61 -7.16 -14.17
CA GLY A 84 -2.99 -5.89 -14.81
C GLY A 84 -4.50 -5.71 -14.97
N ASP A 85 -5.26 -6.79 -15.14
CA ASP A 85 -6.73 -6.71 -15.24
C ASP A 85 -7.38 -6.49 -13.88
N GLN A 86 -6.91 -7.16 -12.82
CA GLN A 86 -7.35 -6.88 -11.45
C GLN A 86 -7.07 -5.43 -11.06
N TYR A 87 -5.92 -4.89 -11.47
CA TYR A 87 -5.59 -3.48 -11.24
C TYR A 87 -6.52 -2.52 -11.98
N LYS A 88 -6.90 -2.81 -13.22
CA LYS A 88 -7.89 -2.00 -13.95
C LYS A 88 -9.25 -2.03 -13.25
N ASP A 89 -9.67 -3.19 -12.78
CA ASP A 89 -10.93 -3.34 -12.04
C ASP A 89 -10.89 -2.53 -10.74
N PHE A 90 -9.77 -2.55 -10.02
CA PHE A 90 -9.53 -1.69 -8.86
C PHE A 90 -9.64 -0.21 -9.22
N ILE A 91 -9.03 0.24 -10.32
CA ILE A 91 -9.10 1.65 -10.76
C ILE A 91 -10.53 2.03 -11.13
N ASN A 92 -11.27 1.16 -11.82
CA ASN A 92 -12.68 1.41 -12.14
C ASN A 92 -13.51 1.59 -10.85
N ALA A 93 -13.33 0.72 -9.87
CA ALA A 93 -14.01 0.83 -8.57
C ALA A 93 -13.58 2.07 -7.76
N LEU A 94 -12.30 2.47 -7.87
CA LEU A 94 -11.80 3.70 -7.27
C LEU A 94 -12.46 4.93 -7.90
N LEU A 95 -12.60 4.97 -9.23
CA LEU A 95 -13.17 6.11 -9.95
C LEU A 95 -14.62 6.40 -9.54
N ASP A 96 -15.40 5.39 -9.16
CA ASP A 96 -16.76 5.56 -8.62
C ASP A 96 -16.78 6.35 -7.30
N ASN A 97 -15.68 6.36 -6.55
CA ASN A 97 -15.49 7.07 -5.29
C ASN A 97 -14.72 8.40 -5.45
N MET A 98 -14.34 8.75 -6.68
CA MET A 98 -13.63 9.97 -7.02
C MET A 98 -14.54 11.03 -7.63
N ASN A 99 -14.07 12.28 -7.62
CA ASN A 99 -14.82 13.37 -8.23
C ASN A 99 -14.18 13.84 -9.55
N PRO A 100 -14.94 14.47 -10.44
CA PRO A 100 -14.40 15.11 -11.63
C PRO A 100 -13.41 16.24 -11.27
N TYR A 101 -12.31 16.34 -12.00
CA TYR A 101 -11.35 17.45 -11.84
C TYR A 101 -12.04 18.81 -12.14
N PRO A 102 -11.83 19.87 -11.34
CA PRO A 102 -10.83 20.06 -10.28
C PRO A 102 -11.35 19.86 -8.84
N GLN A 103 -12.36 19.01 -8.63
CA GLN A 103 -12.90 18.77 -7.29
C GLN A 103 -11.93 17.97 -6.40
N ARG A 104 -12.27 17.81 -5.12
CA ARG A 104 -11.47 17.00 -4.19
C ARG A 104 -11.37 15.55 -4.64
N ASN A 105 -10.24 14.89 -4.40
CA ASN A 105 -10.01 13.50 -4.81
C ASN A 105 -10.30 13.25 -6.30
N SER A 106 -9.70 14.03 -7.19
CA SER A 106 -9.94 13.97 -8.64
C SER A 106 -8.72 13.59 -9.48
N VAL A 107 -7.54 13.54 -8.88
CA VAL A 107 -6.27 13.24 -9.57
C VAL A 107 -5.64 12.02 -8.92
N ILE A 108 -5.42 10.96 -9.71
CA ILE A 108 -4.74 9.75 -9.26
C ILE A 108 -3.24 9.90 -9.51
N VAL A 109 -2.44 9.60 -8.50
CA VAL A 109 -0.99 9.49 -8.58
C VAL A 109 -0.59 8.04 -8.31
N MET A 110 0.12 7.45 -9.27
CA MET A 110 0.57 6.05 -9.26
C MET A 110 2.04 6.00 -9.67
N ASP A 111 2.73 4.94 -9.28
CA ASP A 111 4.07 4.65 -9.78
C ASP A 111 4.03 4.14 -11.23
N ASN A 112 5.16 4.28 -11.92
CA ASN A 112 5.34 3.72 -13.26
C ASN A 112 5.99 2.33 -13.12
N ALA A 113 5.17 1.36 -12.74
CA ALA A 113 5.56 -0.03 -12.52
C ALA A 113 5.94 -0.76 -13.82
#